data_AF-A0A1V8YKW9-F1
#
_entry.id   AF-A0A1V8YKW9-F1
#
_cell.length_a   1.000
_cell.length_b   1.000
_cell.length_c   1.000
_cell.angle_alpha   90.00
_cell.angle_beta   90.00
_cell.angle_gamma   90.00
#
_symmetry.space_group_name_H-M   'P 1'
#
loop_
_entity.id
_entity.type
_entity.pdbx_description
1 polymer ?
#
loop_
_entity_poly.entity_id
_entity_poly.type
_entity_poly.pdbx_seq_one_letter_code
_entity_poly.pdbx_strand_id
1 'polypeptide(L)'
;MIQLLMGIAAVLLLFVSYYLLRKQPIFFVLIEETEKNRRFLQFYGAIYSFLGILGIFVAFFNHRFIALAYLVLVILVASVFSITFARKMVKPDSN
;
A
#
# COMPACT_ATOMS: atom_id res chain seq x y z
N MET A 1 17.67 -10.07 -12.21
CA MET A 1 17.82 -9.25 -10.98
C MET A 1 16.63 -8.33 -10.74
N ILE A 2 16.23 -7.45 -11.67
CA ILE A 2 15.08 -6.56 -11.44
C ILE A 2 13.74 -7.31 -11.30
N GLN A 3 13.58 -8.46 -11.96
CA GLN A 3 12.41 -9.33 -11.80
C GLN A 3 12.25 -9.88 -10.38
N LEU A 4 13.37 -10.20 -9.71
CA LEU A 4 13.36 -10.63 -8.30
C LEU A 4 12.86 -9.49 -7.41
N LEU A 5 13.38 -8.28 -7.63
CA LEU A 5 12.94 -7.07 -6.91
C LEU A 5 11.43 -6.83 -7.11
N MET A 6 10.95 -6.95 -8.35
CA MET A 6 9.53 -6.82 -8.68
C MET A 6 8.67 -7.90 -8.02
N GLY A 7 9.14 -9.15 -7.99
CA GLY A 7 8.47 -10.24 -7.30
C GLY A 7 8.37 -9.98 -5.79
N ILE A 8 9.47 -9.56 -5.15
CA ILE A 8 9.49 -9.19 -3.73
C ILE A 8 8.53 -8.03 -3.46
N ALA A 9 8.57 -6.97 -4.28
CA ALA A 9 7.68 -5.82 -4.15
C ALA A 9 6.20 -6.21 -4.29
N ALA A 10 5.87 -7.07 -5.27
CA ALA A 10 4.52 -7.57 -5.46
C ALA A 10 4.03 -8.38 -4.26
N VAL A 11 4.85 -9.30 -3.74
CA VAL A 11 4.52 -10.09 -2.55
C VAL A 11 4.33 -9.18 -1.33
N LEU A 12 5.20 -8.21 -1.12
CA LEU A 12 5.07 -7.22 -0.04
C LEU A 12 3.78 -6.40 -0.17
N LEU A 13 3.44 -5.94 -1.37
CA LEU A 13 2.19 -5.19 -1.60
C LEU A 13 0.95 -6.05 -1.32
N LEU A 14 0.94 -7.30 -1.75
CA LEU A 14 -0.14 -8.24 -1.45
C LEU A 14 -0.25 -8.53 0.04
N PHE A 15 0.89 -8.68 0.72
CA PHE A 15 0.94 -8.87 2.17
C PHE A 15 0.37 -7.64 2.90
N VAL A 16 0.83 -6.44 2.56
CA VAL A 16 0.33 -5.19 3.15
C VAL A 16 -1.17 -5.01 2.86
N SER A 17 -1.59 -5.26 1.63
CA SER A 17 -3.00 -5.24 1.23
C SER A 17 -3.86 -6.17 2.10
N TYR A 18 -3.41 -7.40 2.34
CA TYR A 18 -4.10 -8.37 3.17
C TYR A 18 -4.31 -7.83 4.60
N TYR A 19 -3.30 -7.18 5.18
CA TYR A 19 -3.42 -6.57 6.50
C TYR A 19 -4.39 -5.39 6.51
N LEU A 20 -4.34 -4.52 5.50
CA LEU A 20 -5.25 -3.38 5.38
C LEU A 20 -6.71 -3.77 5.14
N LEU A 21 -6.97 -4.90 4.48
CA LEU A 21 -8.33 -5.37 4.19
C LEU A 21 -8.90 -6.23 5.32
N ARG A 22 -8.09 -7.16 5.86
CA ARG A 22 -8.59 -8.23 6.74
C ARG A 22 -8.18 -8.07 8.19
N LYS A 23 -7.12 -7.31 8.48
CA LYS A 23 -6.60 -7.07 9.84
C LYS A 23 -6.57 -5.58 10.21
N GLN A 24 -7.62 -4.85 9.81
CA GLN A 24 -7.83 -3.43 10.16
C GLN A 24 -7.70 -3.11 11.66
N PRO A 25 -8.16 -3.97 12.60
CA PRO A 25 -8.03 -3.69 14.04
C PRO A 25 -6.61 -3.41 14.52
N ILE A 26 -5.59 -3.95 13.85
CA ILE A 26 -4.18 -3.68 14.19
C ILE A 26 -3.83 -2.21 13.96
N PHE A 27 -4.39 -1.60 12.91
CA PHE A 27 -4.17 -0.19 12.60
C PHE A 27 -5.02 0.73 13.49
N PHE A 28 -6.19 0.27 13.95
CA PHE A 28 -7.04 1.05 14.87
C PHE A 28 -6.46 1.21 16.27
N VAL A 29 -5.40 0.48 16.62
CA VAL A 29 -4.59 0.79 17.81
C VAL A 29 -3.84 2.12 17.65
N LEU A 30 -3.49 2.49 16.41
CA LEU A 30 -2.72 3.71 16.10
C LEU A 30 -3.59 4.88 15.62
N ILE A 31 -4.78 4.61 15.06
CA ILE A 31 -5.70 5.62 14.55
C ILE A 31 -7.11 5.39 15.09
N GLU A 32 -7.91 6.44 15.21
CA GLU A 32 -9.27 6.31 15.74
C GLU A 32 -10.15 5.37 14.87
N GLU A 33 -10.91 4.49 15.53
CA GLU A 33 -11.83 3.56 14.87
C GLU A 33 -13.08 4.31 14.39
N THR A 34 -12.98 4.89 13.19
CA THR A 34 -14.08 5.58 12.52
C THR A 34 -14.38 4.93 11.17
N GLU A 35 -15.62 5.02 10.70
CA GLU A 35 -16.00 4.55 9.36
C GLU A 35 -15.14 5.20 8.26
N LYS A 36 -14.72 6.45 8.44
CA LYS A 36 -13.81 7.15 7.52
C LYS A 36 -12.42 6.51 7.47
N ASN A 37 -11.87 6.14 8.63
CA ASN A 37 -10.58 5.47 8.72
C ASN A 37 -10.64 4.02 8.24
N ARG A 38 -11.77 3.34 8.47
CA ARG A 38 -12.04 2.01 7.94
C ARG A 38 -12.07 2.00 6.42
N ARG A 39 -12.83 2.92 5.80
CA ARG A 39 -12.84 3.10 4.34
C ARG A 39 -11.47 3.47 3.79
N PHE A 40 -10.70 4.31 4.50
CA PHE A 40 -9.32 4.64 4.12
C PHE A 40 -8.45 3.38 4.04
N LEU A 41 -8.44 2.53 5.07
CA LEU A 41 -7.67 1.28 5.06
C LEU A 41 -8.14 0.34 3.94
N GLN A 42 -9.46 0.22 3.72
CA GLN A 42 -9.99 -0.59 2.63
C GLN A 42 -9.56 -0.08 1.24
N PHE A 43 -9.61 1.22 1.02
CA PHE A 43 -9.23 1.85 -0.23
C PHE A 43 -7.76 1.62 -0.57
N TYR A 44 -6.85 1.86 0.38
CA TYR A 44 -5.43 1.59 0.18
C TYR A 44 -5.13 0.08 0.11
N GLY A 45 -5.88 -0.75 0.82
CA GLY A 45 -5.83 -2.20 0.68
C GLY A 45 -6.16 -2.65 -0.75
N ALA A 46 -7.24 -2.12 -1.34
CA ALA A 46 -7.62 -2.41 -2.72
C ALA A 46 -6.54 -1.92 -3.71
N ILE A 47 -6.02 -0.69 -3.54
CA ILE A 47 -4.94 -0.17 -4.38
C ILE A 47 -3.70 -1.06 -4.31
N TYR A 48 -3.27 -1.46 -3.12
CA TYR A 48 -2.11 -2.34 -2.97
C TYR A 48 -2.34 -3.75 -3.51
N SER A 49 -3.57 -4.28 -3.46
CA SER A 49 -3.86 -5.56 -4.14
C SER A 49 -3.73 -5.43 -5.65
N PHE A 50 -4.30 -4.36 -6.23
CA PHE A 50 -4.22 -4.10 -7.66
C PHE A 50 -2.78 -3.90 -8.10
N LEU A 51 -2.01 -3.08 -7.39
CA LEU A 51 -0.59 -2.86 -7.67
C LEU A 51 0.22 -4.13 -7.48
N GLY A 52 -0.06 -4.95 -6.46
CA GLY A 52 0.62 -6.22 -6.24
C GLY A 52 0.41 -7.20 -7.39
N ILE A 53 -0.83 -7.36 -7.84
CA ILE A 53 -1.17 -8.18 -9.03
C ILE A 53 -0.47 -7.63 -10.27
N LEU A 54 -0.53 -6.31 -10.49
CA LEU A 54 0.13 -5.65 -11.62
C LEU A 54 1.66 -5.86 -11.58
N GLY A 55 2.27 -5.85 -10.40
CA GLY A 55 3.69 -6.10 -10.19
C GLY A 55 4.12 -7.51 -10.61
N ILE A 56 3.24 -8.50 -10.42
CA ILE A 56 3.46 -9.86 -10.92
C ILE A 56 3.52 -9.83 -12.46
N PHE A 57 2.55 -9.20 -13.13
CA PHE A 57 2.59 -9.06 -14.59
C PHE A 57 3.85 -8.35 -15.08
N VAL A 58 4.22 -7.21 -14.46
CA VAL A 58 5.41 -6.46 -14.84
C VAL A 58 6.70 -7.28 -14.67
N ALA A 59 6.77 -8.16 -13.66
CA ALA A 59 7.91 -9.07 -13.48
C ALA A 59 8.07 -10.05 -14.66
N PHE A 60 6.97 -10.50 -15.27
CA PHE A 60 6.99 -11.40 -16.44
C PHE A 60 7.42 -10.71 -17.74
N PHE A 61 7.04 -9.44 -17.96
CA PHE A 61 7.34 -8.73 -19.22
C PHE A 61 8.83 -8.38 -19.42
N ASN A 62 9.68 -8.51 -18.39
CA ASN A 62 11.14 -8.29 -18.41
C ASN A 62 11.63 -6.97 -19.04
N HIS A 63 10.76 -5.97 -19.22
CA HIS A 63 11.12 -4.66 -19.75
C HIS A 63 11.56 -3.73 -18.64
N ARG A 64 12.85 -3.38 -18.63
CA ARG A 64 13.50 -2.58 -17.58
C ARG A 64 12.84 -1.21 -17.37
N PHE A 65 12.46 -0.52 -18.44
CA PHE A 65 11.81 0.79 -18.35
C PHE A 65 10.44 0.70 -17.66
N ILE A 66 9.63 -0.30 -18.02
CA ILE A 66 8.31 -0.55 -17.44
C ILE A 66 8.43 -0.88 -15.95
N ALA A 67 9.40 -1.72 -15.58
CA ALA A 67 9.66 -2.06 -14.18
C ALA A 67 10.04 -0.83 -13.33
N LEU A 68 10.89 0.05 -13.86
CA LEU A 68 11.27 1.29 -13.17
C LEU A 68 10.10 2.26 -13.03
N ALA A 69 9.32 2.47 -14.10
CA ALA A 69 8.13 3.31 -14.06
C ALA A 69 7.10 2.80 -13.05
N TYR A 70 6.88 1.48 -13.01
CA TYR A 70 6.03 0.84 -12.02
C TYR A 70 6.56 1.05 -10.59
N LEU A 71 7.86 0.88 -10.36
CA LEU A 71 8.44 1.10 -9.03
C LEU A 71 8.26 2.54 -8.55
N VAL A 72 8.47 3.53 -9.42
CA VAL A 72 8.21 4.94 -9.09
C VAL A 72 6.75 5.14 -8.71
N LEU A 73 5.81 4.57 -9.47
CA LEU A 73 4.38 4.64 -9.15
C LEU A 73 4.07 4.03 -7.77
N VAL A 74 4.62 2.85 -7.48
CA VAL A 74 4.44 2.17 -6.17
C VAL A 74 4.97 3.04 -5.04
N ILE A 75 6.17 3.62 -5.20
CA ILE A 75 6.78 4.48 -4.19
C ILE A 75 5.93 5.72 -3.94
N LEU A 76 5.39 6.36 -4.99
CA LEU A 76 4.52 7.52 -4.84
C LEU A 76 3.25 7.17 -4.04
N VAL A 77 2.56 6.08 -4.42
CA VAL A 77 1.35 5.63 -3.74
C VAL A 77 1.66 5.25 -2.27
N ALA A 78 2.76 4.54 -2.03
CA ALA A 78 3.19 4.18 -0.68
C ALA A 78 3.54 5.39 0.18
N SER A 79 4.19 6.40 -0.40
CA SER A 79 4.52 7.64 0.28
C SER A 79 3.26 8.42 0.67
N VAL A 80 2.30 8.56 -0.26
CA VAL A 80 1.03 9.24 0.01
C VAL A 80 0.24 8.52 1.09
N PHE A 81 0.19 7.19 1.06
CA PHE A 81 -0.42 6.38 2.13
C PHE A 81 0.25 6.67 3.47
N SER A 82 1.58 6.56 3.54
CA SER A 82 2.34 6.73 4.78
C SER A 82 2.13 8.11 5.40
N ILE A 83 2.17 9.17 4.59
CA ILE A 83 1.94 10.55 5.05
C ILE A 83 0.50 10.72 5.55
N THR A 84 -0.48 10.24 4.78
CA THR A 84 -1.90 10.35 5.13
C THR A 84 -2.24 9.53 6.38
N PHE A 85 -1.63 8.36 6.53
CA PHE A 85 -1.77 7.50 7.69
C PHE A 85 -1.16 8.14 8.93
N ALA A 86 0.06 8.71 8.83
CA ALA A 86 0.69 9.46 9.91
C ALA A 86 -0.15 10.66 10.37
N ARG A 87 -0.72 11.42 9.42
CA ARG A 87 -1.65 12.53 9.74
C ARG A 87 -2.91 12.08 10.50
N LYS A 88 -3.33 10.83 10.34
CA LYS A 88 -4.48 10.26 11.07
C LYS A 88 -4.13 9.73 12.46
N MET A 89 -2.84 9.54 12.77
CA MET A 89 -2.36 9.16 14.11
C MET A 89 -2.24 10.35 15.04
N VAL A 90 -1.93 11.53 14.49
CA VAL A 90 -1.97 12.78 15.25
C VAL A 90 -3.44 13.06 15.53
N LYS A 91 -3.88 12.77 16.76
CA LYS A 91 -5.20 13.19 17.24
C LYS A 91 -5.36 14.68 16.94
N PRO A 92 -6.54 15.15 16.52
CA PRO A 92 -6.81 16.57 16.61
C PRO A 92 -6.64 16.90 18.10
N ASP A 93 -5.61 17.68 18.42
CA ASP A 93 -5.48 18.23 19.76
C ASP A 93 -6.83 18.85 20.11
N SER A 94 -7.35 18.40 21.24
CA SER A 94 -8.37 19.08 22.03
C SER A 94 -8.00 20.56 22.14
N ASN A 95 -8.53 21.38 21.23
CA ASN A 95 -8.73 22.81 21.41
C ASN A 95 -10.21 23.09 21.25
#